data_AF-A0A841AEP4-F1
#
_entry.id   AF-A0A841AEP4-F1
#
_cell.length_a   1.000
_cell.length_b   1.000
_cell.length_c   1.000
_cell.angle_alpha   90.00
_cell.angle_beta   90.00
_cell.angle_gamma   90.00
#
_symmetry.space_group_name_H-M   'P 1'
#
loop_
_entity.id
_entity.type
_entity.pdbx_description
1 polymer ?
#
loop_
_entity_poly.entity_id
_entity_poly.type
_entity_poly.pdbx_seq_one_letter_code
_entity_poly.pdbx_strand_id
1 'polypeptide(L)'
;MNDWEDARPARTPGMSAKEEILARVRSALAAPRRDEVTDAADVPRDYQRADDKQEVSTDPAKVRDVLVDRLVDYTAIVHRTTAAQLPAAIAEALGESRTVVVPAGVPQEWTSASSADVTVDDGTATPRELDAIDAVLTGCHTAIALTGTIVLRGDELGGRRAVSLVPDRHVVVVQADQVVLGVPKGIARMNEDPTAAWTMISGPSATSDIELSRVEGVHGPRRLEVVLVEPEPEAPAAEGSAAEESADGSSETSAAVTA
;
A
#
# COMPACT_ATOMS: atom_id res chain seq x y z
N MET A 1 -1.86 -38.59 -48.92
CA MET A 1 -1.96 -39.28 -47.63
C MET A 1 -0.68 -38.96 -46.89
N ASN A 2 -0.74 -38.20 -45.79
CA ASN A 2 0.45 -37.90 -45.01
C ASN A 2 0.82 -39.19 -44.27
N ASP A 3 1.99 -39.75 -44.61
CA ASP A 3 2.62 -40.81 -43.84
C ASP A 3 3.04 -40.22 -42.49
N TRP A 4 2.23 -40.47 -41.47
CA TRP A 4 2.60 -40.19 -40.10
C TRP A 4 3.31 -41.44 -39.57
N GLU A 5 4.65 -41.39 -39.56
CA GLU A 5 5.44 -42.40 -38.86
C GLU A 5 5.25 -42.21 -37.35
N ASP A 6 4.64 -43.21 -36.73
CA ASP A 6 4.48 -43.28 -35.28
C ASP A 6 5.83 -43.56 -34.62
N ALA A 7 6.63 -42.51 -34.44
CA ALA A 7 7.92 -42.56 -33.76
C ALA A 7 7.79 -42.69 -32.23
N ARG A 8 6.61 -43.02 -31.69
CA ARG A 8 6.45 -43.21 -30.25
C ARG A 8 7.28 -44.41 -29.79
N PRO A 9 8.08 -44.29 -28.72
CA PRO A 9 8.90 -45.40 -28.24
C PRO A 9 8.02 -46.59 -27.85
N ALA A 10 8.42 -47.79 -28.28
CA ALA A 10 7.74 -49.03 -27.91
C ALA A 10 7.76 -49.22 -26.38
N ARG A 11 6.63 -49.65 -25.81
CA ARG A 11 6.51 -49.87 -24.36
C ARG A 11 7.49 -50.94 -23.89
N THR A 12 8.14 -50.70 -22.75
CA THR A 12 8.97 -51.72 -22.10
C THR A 12 8.09 -52.90 -21.66
N PRO A 13 8.34 -54.13 -22.14
CA PRO A 13 7.55 -55.30 -21.76
C PRO A 13 7.57 -55.54 -20.25
N GLY A 14 6.40 -55.82 -19.67
CA GLY A 14 6.26 -56.10 -18.23
C GLY A 14 6.12 -54.87 -17.32
N MET A 15 6.13 -53.66 -17.88
CA MET A 15 5.94 -52.41 -17.14
C MET A 15 4.57 -51.80 -17.44
N SER A 16 3.88 -51.30 -16.42
CA SER A 16 2.63 -50.55 -16.61
C SER A 16 2.90 -49.18 -17.26
N ALA A 17 1.90 -48.61 -17.93
CA ALA A 17 2.02 -47.28 -18.53
C ALA A 17 2.40 -46.19 -17.51
N LYS A 18 1.92 -46.31 -16.25
CA LYS A 18 2.26 -45.39 -15.16
C LYS A 18 3.75 -45.50 -14.79
N GLU A 19 4.26 -46.71 -14.64
CA GLU A 19 5.67 -46.93 -14.31
C GLU A 19 6.59 -46.43 -15.43
N GLU A 20 6.19 -46.63 -16.68
CA GLU A 20 6.91 -46.13 -17.83
C GLU A 20 6.94 -44.59 -17.88
N ILE A 21 5.80 -43.93 -17.68
CA ILE A 21 5.73 -42.46 -17.60
C ILE A 21 6.61 -41.93 -16.46
N LEU A 22 6.51 -42.52 -15.26
CA LEU A 22 7.29 -42.10 -14.11
C LEU A 22 8.79 -42.38 -14.29
N ALA A 23 9.17 -43.46 -14.97
CA ALA A 23 10.56 -43.75 -15.30
C ALA A 23 11.13 -42.72 -16.28
N ARG A 24 10.36 -42.32 -17.30
CA ARG A 24 10.74 -41.26 -18.24
C ARG A 24 10.86 -39.90 -17.56
N VAL A 25 9.92 -39.55 -16.67
CA VAL A 25 10.00 -38.32 -15.87
C VAL A 25 11.25 -38.32 -14.98
N ARG A 26 11.51 -39.41 -14.25
CA ARG A 26 12.73 -39.54 -13.43
C ARG A 26 14.01 -39.44 -14.27
N SER A 27 14.05 -40.08 -15.43
CA SER A 27 15.20 -40.01 -16.34
C SER A 27 15.42 -38.60 -16.90
N ALA A 28 14.34 -37.90 -17.25
CA ALA A 28 14.40 -36.52 -17.74
C ALA A 28 14.80 -35.52 -16.65
N LEU A 29 14.49 -35.82 -15.38
CA LEU A 29 14.90 -35.04 -14.21
C LEU A 29 16.29 -35.41 -13.68
N ALA A 30 16.84 -36.57 -14.05
CA ALA A 30 18.17 -37.02 -13.61
C ALA A 30 19.32 -36.44 -14.47
N ALA A 31 19.00 -35.86 -15.63
CA ALA A 31 19.98 -35.13 -16.42
C ALA A 31 20.11 -33.72 -15.83
N PRO A 32 21.29 -33.32 -15.32
CA PRO A 32 21.46 -32.00 -14.75
C PRO A 32 21.19 -30.96 -15.84
N ARG A 33 20.18 -30.13 -15.63
CA ARG A 33 19.93 -29.01 -16.55
C ARG A 33 21.13 -28.07 -16.47
N ARG A 34 21.54 -27.52 -17.61
CA ARG A 34 22.66 -26.57 -17.66
C ARG A 34 22.38 -25.30 -16.83
N ASP A 35 21.11 -25.07 -16.53
CA ASP A 35 20.55 -23.96 -15.74
C ASP A 35 19.79 -24.50 -14.50
N GLU A 36 20.19 -25.66 -13.96
CA GLU A 36 19.52 -26.27 -12.82
C GLU A 36 19.71 -25.38 -11.58
N VAL A 37 18.66 -24.65 -11.23
CA VAL A 37 18.52 -24.03 -9.92
C VAL A 37 18.35 -25.17 -8.91
N THR A 38 19.46 -25.59 -8.31
CA THR A 38 19.49 -26.68 -7.32
C THR A 38 19.14 -26.18 -5.93
N ASP A 39 19.55 -24.94 -5.62
CA ASP A 39 19.29 -24.25 -4.37
C ASP A 39 18.62 -22.88 -4.63
N ALA A 40 17.95 -22.32 -3.61
CA ALA A 40 17.33 -20.99 -3.72
C ALA A 40 18.34 -19.87 -4.05
N ALA A 41 19.63 -20.09 -3.78
CA ALA A 41 20.73 -19.19 -4.11
C ALA A 41 21.08 -19.19 -5.61
N ASP A 42 20.72 -20.23 -6.35
CA ASP A 42 21.02 -20.36 -7.78
C ASP A 42 20.04 -19.55 -8.64
N VAL A 43 18.92 -19.10 -8.08
CA VAL A 43 17.96 -18.25 -8.78
C VAL A 43 18.61 -16.89 -9.05
N PRO A 44 18.83 -16.49 -10.31
CA PRO A 44 19.33 -15.15 -10.61
C PRO A 44 18.33 -14.10 -10.12
N ARG A 45 18.81 -13.17 -9.30
CA ARG A 45 18.03 -12.03 -8.77
C ARG A 45 18.62 -10.69 -9.20
N ASP A 46 19.13 -10.66 -10.42
CA ASP A 46 19.72 -9.52 -11.12
C ASP A 46 18.67 -8.59 -11.76
N TYR A 47 17.37 -8.87 -11.54
CA TYR A 47 16.30 -7.95 -11.88
C TYR A 47 16.42 -6.62 -11.12
N GLN A 48 15.92 -5.56 -11.75
CA GLN A 48 15.90 -4.22 -11.18
C GLN A 48 15.09 -4.21 -9.87
N ARG A 49 15.75 -3.94 -8.74
CA ARG A 49 15.13 -3.89 -7.40
C ARG A 49 14.77 -2.48 -6.94
N ALA A 50 15.33 -1.49 -7.61
CA ALA A 50 15.07 -0.07 -7.49
C ALA A 50 15.56 0.60 -8.78
N ASP A 51 14.92 1.70 -9.18
CA ASP A 51 15.58 2.67 -10.06
C ASP A 51 16.24 3.71 -9.14
N ASP A 52 17.40 3.38 -8.57
CA ASP A 52 18.05 4.23 -7.56
C ASP A 52 18.22 5.68 -8.05
N LYS A 53 18.41 5.91 -9.35
CA LYS A 53 18.51 7.27 -9.89
C LYS A 53 17.18 8.01 -9.82
N GLN A 54 16.08 7.39 -10.24
CA GLN A 54 14.75 8.02 -10.11
C GLN A 54 14.29 8.09 -8.65
N GLU A 55 14.49 7.04 -7.85
CA GLU A 55 14.04 6.98 -6.45
C GLU A 55 14.81 7.95 -5.55
N VAL A 56 16.12 8.16 -5.77
CA VAL A 56 16.92 9.09 -4.96
C VAL A 56 16.77 10.54 -5.44
N SER A 57 16.53 10.77 -6.73
CA SER A 57 16.45 12.12 -7.30
C SER A 57 15.04 12.69 -7.32
N THR A 58 13.99 11.88 -7.15
CA THR A 58 12.62 12.37 -7.16
C THR A 58 12.23 12.85 -5.77
N ASP A 59 11.80 14.11 -5.70
CA ASP A 59 11.22 14.71 -4.50
C ASP A 59 10.08 13.81 -3.96
N PRO A 60 10.11 13.39 -2.69
CA PRO A 60 9.04 12.59 -2.07
C PRO A 60 7.64 13.18 -2.25
N ALA A 61 7.51 14.52 -2.29
CA ALA A 61 6.23 15.18 -2.57
C ALA A 61 5.69 14.81 -3.95
N LYS A 62 6.56 14.81 -4.97
CA LYS A 62 6.17 14.40 -6.34
C LYS A 62 5.79 12.94 -6.41
N VAL A 63 6.45 12.06 -5.64
CA VAL A 63 6.08 10.64 -5.58
C VAL A 63 4.67 10.49 -5.00
N ARG A 64 4.33 11.26 -3.96
CA ARG A 64 2.98 11.32 -3.41
C ARG A 64 1.97 11.87 -4.41
N ASP A 65 2.33 12.90 -5.17
CA ASP A 65 1.46 13.43 -6.24
C ASP A 65 1.15 12.37 -7.30
N VAL A 66 2.16 11.62 -7.76
CA VAL A 66 1.95 10.50 -8.68
C VAL A 66 1.03 9.43 -8.09
N LEU A 67 1.18 9.10 -6.80
CA LEU A 67 0.29 8.17 -6.12
C LEU A 67 -1.16 8.68 -6.15
N VAL A 68 -1.38 9.96 -5.81
CA VAL A 68 -2.71 10.58 -5.80
C VAL A 68 -3.32 10.55 -7.19
N ASP A 69 -2.57 10.94 -8.22
CA ASP A 69 -3.04 10.91 -9.60
C ASP A 69 -3.49 9.50 -10.01
N ARG A 70 -2.71 8.46 -9.69
CA ARG A 70 -3.07 7.08 -10.02
C ARG A 70 -4.28 6.56 -9.24
N LEU A 71 -4.40 6.91 -7.96
CA LEU A 71 -5.55 6.54 -7.15
C LEU A 71 -6.84 7.18 -7.67
N VAL A 72 -6.78 8.46 -8.02
CA VAL A 72 -7.92 9.22 -8.57
C VAL A 72 -8.28 8.73 -9.97
N ASP A 73 -7.30 8.40 -10.83
CA ASP A 73 -7.54 7.78 -12.14
C ASP A 73 -8.32 6.46 -12.01
N TYR A 74 -8.09 5.72 -10.92
CA TYR A 74 -8.84 4.51 -10.59
C TYR A 74 -10.17 4.79 -9.88
N THR A 75 -10.57 6.04 -9.68
CA THR A 75 -11.79 6.49 -8.99
C THR A 75 -11.79 6.35 -7.47
N ALA A 76 -10.63 6.18 -6.84
CA ALA A 76 -10.52 6.34 -5.39
C ALA A 76 -10.61 7.83 -5.01
N ILE A 77 -11.10 8.10 -3.80
CA ILE A 77 -11.12 9.46 -3.23
C ILE A 77 -9.89 9.59 -2.33
N VAL A 78 -9.15 10.69 -2.47
CA VAL A 78 -7.92 10.93 -1.68
C VAL A 78 -8.10 12.16 -0.80
N HIS A 79 -7.94 11.97 0.50
CA HIS A 79 -7.96 12.99 1.54
C HIS A 79 -6.52 13.28 1.96
N ARG A 80 -5.96 14.42 1.55
CA ARG A 80 -4.64 14.86 2.02
C ARG A 80 -4.80 15.56 3.37
N THR A 81 -4.01 15.16 4.34
CA THR A 81 -4.11 15.67 5.72
C THR A 81 -2.74 15.67 6.39
N THR A 82 -2.68 16.17 7.62
CA THR A 82 -1.51 16.05 8.50
C THR A 82 -1.84 15.16 9.70
N ALA A 83 -0.83 14.80 10.49
CA ALA A 83 -1.03 14.00 11.69
C ALA A 83 -2.00 14.67 12.68
N ALA A 84 -1.94 16.01 12.81
CA ALA A 84 -2.84 16.76 13.68
C ALA A 84 -4.31 16.74 13.21
N GLN A 85 -4.54 16.63 11.91
CA GLN A 85 -5.87 16.67 11.29
C GLN A 85 -6.41 15.28 10.92
N LEU A 86 -5.63 14.23 11.19
CA LEU A 86 -5.95 12.86 10.79
C LEU A 86 -7.32 12.37 11.28
N PRO A 87 -7.72 12.53 12.56
CA PRO A 87 -9.03 12.04 13.00
C PRO A 87 -10.20 12.70 12.25
N ALA A 88 -10.08 14.00 11.95
CA ALA A 88 -11.10 14.73 11.21
C ALA A 88 -11.19 14.26 9.74
N ALA A 89 -10.04 14.04 9.09
CA ALA A 89 -10.00 13.51 7.73
C ALA A 89 -10.55 12.07 7.65
N ILE A 90 -10.31 11.24 8.66
CA ILE A 90 -10.90 9.89 8.74
C ILE A 90 -12.42 9.98 8.91
N ALA A 91 -12.91 10.87 9.77
CA ALA A 91 -14.35 11.08 9.93
C ALA A 91 -15.02 11.55 8.62
N GLU A 92 -14.37 12.43 7.86
CA GLU A 92 -14.83 12.86 6.54
C GLU A 92 -14.85 11.69 5.53
N ALA A 93 -13.78 10.90 5.48
CA ALA A 93 -13.68 9.72 4.60
C ALA A 93 -14.71 8.63 4.94
N LEU A 94 -15.03 8.45 6.23
CA LEU A 94 -16.10 7.56 6.68
C LEU A 94 -17.49 8.09 6.28
N GLY A 95 -17.66 9.39 6.12
CA GLY A 95 -18.90 10.02 5.67
C GLY A 95 -20.11 9.60 6.51
N GLU A 96 -21.16 9.09 5.86
CA GLU A 96 -22.41 8.69 6.53
C GLU A 96 -22.40 7.27 7.13
N SER A 97 -21.25 6.58 7.14
CA SER A 97 -21.12 5.24 7.72
C SER A 97 -21.51 5.25 9.20
N ARG A 98 -22.44 4.38 9.60
CA ARG A 98 -22.92 4.23 10.98
C ARG A 98 -22.16 3.18 11.73
N THR A 99 -21.68 2.14 11.05
CA THR A 99 -20.88 1.06 11.64
C THR A 99 -19.54 0.95 10.93
N VAL A 100 -18.47 0.79 11.71
CA VAL A 100 -17.10 0.68 11.20
C VAL A 100 -16.40 -0.47 11.88
N VAL A 101 -15.79 -1.34 11.09
CA VAL A 101 -14.88 -2.38 11.61
C VAL A 101 -13.43 -1.94 11.49
N VAL A 102 -12.63 -2.18 12.53
CA VAL A 102 -11.19 -1.85 12.55
C VAL A 102 -10.35 -3.05 12.99
N PRO A 103 -9.17 -3.27 12.40
CA PRO A 103 -8.15 -4.15 12.96
C PRO A 103 -7.71 -3.72 14.37
N ALA A 104 -7.25 -4.68 15.20
CA ALA A 104 -6.93 -4.45 16.62
C ALA A 104 -5.80 -3.44 16.90
N GLY A 105 -4.90 -3.23 15.94
CA GLY A 105 -3.77 -2.31 16.01
C GLY A 105 -4.08 -0.93 15.42
N VAL A 106 -5.30 -0.67 14.96
CA VAL A 106 -5.72 0.68 14.58
C VAL A 106 -5.82 1.55 15.84
N PRO A 107 -5.12 2.70 15.91
CA PRO A 107 -5.17 3.56 17.08
C PRO A 107 -6.56 4.13 17.34
N GLN A 108 -7.01 4.11 18.59
CA GLN A 108 -8.37 4.57 18.95
C GLN A 108 -8.58 6.06 18.65
N GLU A 109 -7.52 6.87 18.70
CA GLU A 109 -7.57 8.29 18.37
C GLU A 109 -7.95 8.57 16.91
N TRP A 110 -7.69 7.64 15.99
CA TRP A 110 -8.03 7.79 14.57
C TRP A 110 -9.53 7.94 14.34
N THR A 111 -10.35 7.30 15.17
CA THR A 111 -11.80 7.35 15.08
C THR A 111 -12.44 8.35 16.05
N SER A 112 -11.65 9.10 16.82
CA SER A 112 -12.14 9.99 17.88
C SER A 112 -13.06 11.13 17.41
N ALA A 113 -12.95 11.54 16.14
CA ALA A 113 -13.81 12.55 15.53
C ALA A 113 -15.02 11.96 14.77
N SER A 114 -15.10 10.64 14.67
CA SER A 114 -16.22 9.94 14.01
C SER A 114 -17.37 9.70 14.99
N SER A 115 -18.60 9.78 14.50
CA SER A 115 -19.80 9.38 15.26
C SER A 115 -20.23 7.93 15.03
N ALA A 116 -19.48 7.18 14.22
CA ALA A 116 -19.81 5.79 13.90
C ALA A 116 -19.60 4.86 15.11
N ASP A 117 -20.36 3.77 15.15
CA ASP A 117 -20.15 2.67 16.07
C ASP A 117 -18.94 1.83 15.59
N VAL A 118 -17.84 1.90 16.33
CA VAL A 118 -16.57 1.27 15.95
C VAL A 118 -16.43 -0.07 16.66
N THR A 119 -16.35 -1.14 15.88
CA THR A 119 -16.10 -2.50 16.36
C THR A 119 -14.69 -2.94 15.97
N VAL A 120 -13.93 -3.46 16.93
CA VAL A 120 -12.64 -4.08 16.66
C VAL A 120 -12.87 -5.51 16.15
N ASP A 121 -12.28 -5.87 15.01
CA ASP A 121 -12.35 -7.26 14.48
C ASP A 121 -11.53 -8.18 15.39
N ASP A 122 -12.21 -9.12 16.03
CA ASP A 122 -11.62 -10.18 16.84
C ASP A 122 -11.37 -11.47 16.02
N GLY A 123 -11.64 -11.42 14.71
CA GLY A 123 -11.47 -12.53 13.78
C GLY A 123 -12.68 -13.46 13.70
N THR A 124 -13.75 -13.23 14.46
CA THR A 124 -14.91 -14.15 14.54
C THR A 124 -16.03 -13.80 13.57
N ALA A 125 -16.13 -12.53 13.15
CA ALA A 125 -17.20 -12.08 12.26
C ALA A 125 -17.21 -12.87 10.95
N THR A 126 -18.38 -13.37 10.59
CA THR A 126 -18.65 -14.07 9.34
C THR A 126 -18.73 -13.09 8.16
N PRO A 127 -18.57 -13.55 6.91
CA PRO A 127 -18.76 -12.68 5.75
C PRO A 127 -20.12 -11.98 5.71
N ARG A 128 -21.20 -12.60 6.21
CA ARG A 128 -22.53 -11.97 6.25
C ARG A 128 -22.63 -10.85 7.29
N GLU A 129 -21.94 -11.00 8.41
CA GLU A 129 -21.89 -9.96 9.44
C GLU A 129 -21.05 -8.79 8.95
N LEU A 130 -19.91 -9.06 8.31
CA LEU A 130 -19.06 -8.03 7.71
C LEU A 130 -19.75 -7.27 6.56
N ASP A 131 -20.58 -7.95 5.75
CA ASP A 131 -21.36 -7.34 4.66
C ASP A 131 -22.40 -6.33 5.17
N ALA A 132 -22.83 -6.46 6.43
CA ALA A 132 -23.74 -5.53 7.09
C ALA A 132 -23.02 -4.33 7.74
N ILE A 133 -21.69 -4.28 7.70
CA ILE A 133 -20.90 -3.17 8.24
C ILE A 133 -20.65 -2.14 7.14
N ASP A 134 -20.93 -0.87 7.42
CA ASP A 134 -20.90 0.17 6.40
C ASP A 134 -19.50 0.45 5.86
N ALA A 135 -18.46 0.34 6.69
CA ALA A 135 -17.08 0.57 6.28
C ALA A 135 -16.06 -0.22 7.11
N VAL A 136 -14.87 -0.40 6.53
CA VAL A 136 -13.66 -0.79 7.24
C VAL A 136 -12.66 0.37 7.26
N LEU A 137 -11.97 0.54 8.39
CA LEU A 137 -10.79 1.42 8.48
C LEU A 137 -9.55 0.57 8.76
N THR A 138 -8.53 0.67 7.92
CA THR A 138 -7.23 0.01 8.10
C THR A 138 -6.09 1.01 8.03
N GLY A 139 -4.91 0.61 8.51
CA GLY A 139 -3.67 1.24 8.05
C GLY A 139 -3.18 0.64 6.73
N CYS A 140 -2.06 1.16 6.26
CA CYS A 140 -1.33 0.69 5.10
C CYS A 140 0.04 0.15 5.55
N HIS A 141 0.60 -0.81 4.82
CA HIS A 141 2.01 -1.18 4.97
C HIS A 141 2.89 -0.37 4.01
N THR A 142 2.54 -0.37 2.73
CA THR A 142 3.25 0.34 1.67
C THR A 142 2.28 0.79 0.59
N ALA A 143 2.48 1.98 0.02
CA ALA A 143 1.75 2.45 -1.15
C ALA A 143 2.72 2.63 -2.33
N ILE A 144 2.36 2.15 -3.52
CA ILE A 144 3.20 2.19 -4.72
C ILE A 144 2.63 3.23 -5.69
N ALA A 145 3.37 4.31 -5.90
CA ALA A 145 2.91 5.48 -6.63
C ALA A 145 2.61 5.18 -8.10
N LEU A 146 3.55 4.56 -8.83
CA LEU A 146 3.42 4.35 -10.28
C LEU A 146 2.19 3.52 -10.70
N THR A 147 1.69 2.68 -9.80
CA THR A 147 0.54 1.79 -10.06
C THR A 147 -0.70 2.16 -9.25
N GLY A 148 -0.64 3.18 -8.38
CA GLY A 148 -1.75 3.52 -7.49
C GLY A 148 -2.12 2.38 -6.53
N THR A 149 -1.14 1.60 -6.07
CA THR A 149 -1.39 0.37 -5.31
C THR A 149 -1.23 0.59 -3.82
N ILE A 150 -2.23 0.21 -3.03
CA ILE A 150 -2.16 0.10 -1.57
C ILE A 150 -1.84 -1.34 -1.19
N VAL A 151 -0.82 -1.54 -0.36
CA VAL A 151 -0.42 -2.86 0.13
C VAL A 151 -0.79 -2.98 1.61
N LEU A 152 -1.59 -3.99 1.93
CA LEU A 152 -1.93 -4.39 3.29
C LEU A 152 -1.16 -5.65 3.67
N ARG A 153 -0.75 -5.70 4.94
CA ARG A 153 -0.26 -6.91 5.60
C ARG A 153 -1.36 -7.49 6.48
N GLY A 154 -1.46 -8.80 6.55
CA GLY A 154 -2.34 -9.52 7.48
C GLY A 154 -1.86 -9.45 8.93
N ASP A 155 -1.72 -8.24 9.47
CA ASP A 155 -1.26 -7.95 10.82
C ASP A 155 -2.32 -7.18 11.62
N GLU A 156 -1.97 -6.64 12.78
CA GLU A 156 -2.90 -5.90 13.63
C GLU A 156 -3.34 -4.57 13.02
N LEU A 157 -2.62 -4.00 12.04
CA LEU A 157 -2.94 -2.71 11.44
C LEU A 157 -3.72 -2.84 10.12
N GLY A 158 -3.40 -3.85 9.31
CA GLY A 158 -4.07 -4.17 8.05
C GLY A 158 -5.22 -5.18 8.19
N GLY A 159 -5.24 -5.94 9.28
CA GLY A 159 -6.28 -6.91 9.59
C GLY A 159 -6.26 -8.15 8.70
N ARG A 160 -7.12 -9.12 9.01
CA ARG A 160 -7.32 -10.29 8.13
C ARG A 160 -7.99 -9.87 6.82
N ARG A 161 -7.71 -10.58 5.73
CA ARG A 161 -8.23 -10.27 4.38
C ARG A 161 -9.75 -10.06 4.30
N ALA A 162 -10.53 -10.69 5.17
CA ALA A 162 -11.98 -10.55 5.17
C ALA A 162 -12.43 -9.10 5.41
N VAL A 163 -11.80 -8.37 6.34
CA VAL A 163 -12.26 -7.02 6.71
C VAL A 163 -11.99 -6.00 5.62
N SER A 164 -10.94 -6.16 4.81
CA SER A 164 -10.64 -5.28 3.66
C SER A 164 -11.35 -5.71 2.36
N LEU A 165 -12.05 -6.84 2.36
CA LEU A 165 -12.67 -7.41 1.18
C LEU A 165 -14.20 -7.29 1.18
N VAL A 166 -14.84 -7.41 2.34
CA VAL A 166 -16.29 -7.59 2.43
C VAL A 166 -17.05 -6.28 2.59
N PRO A 167 -16.73 -5.37 3.54
CA PRO A 167 -17.38 -4.06 3.64
C PRO A 167 -17.20 -3.27 2.34
N ASP A 168 -18.26 -2.63 1.87
CA ASP A 168 -18.29 -2.01 0.53
C ASP A 168 -17.53 -0.67 0.45
N ARG A 169 -17.18 -0.10 1.61
CA ARG A 169 -16.31 1.06 1.76
C ARG A 169 -15.06 0.68 2.55
N HIS A 170 -13.90 0.98 1.97
CA HIS A 170 -12.60 0.84 2.63
C HIS A 170 -11.94 2.21 2.77
N VAL A 171 -11.77 2.64 4.02
CA VAL A 171 -10.93 3.78 4.38
C VAL A 171 -9.55 3.26 4.76
N VAL A 172 -8.50 3.74 4.11
CA VAL A 172 -7.12 3.34 4.40
C VAL A 172 -6.25 4.56 4.69
N VAL A 173 -5.53 4.50 5.80
CA VAL A 173 -4.55 5.54 6.18
C VAL A 173 -3.18 5.18 5.62
N VAL A 174 -2.59 6.11 4.88
CA VAL A 174 -1.25 5.98 4.27
C VAL A 174 -0.36 7.09 4.82
N GLN A 175 0.73 6.71 5.47
CA GLN A 175 1.75 7.64 5.95
C GLN A 175 2.69 8.04 4.80
N ALA A 176 3.23 9.26 4.82
CA ALA A 176 4.11 9.75 3.76
C ALA A 176 5.35 8.88 3.50
N ASP A 177 5.90 8.24 4.53
CA ASP A 177 7.07 7.35 4.44
C ASP A 177 6.72 5.94 3.91
N GLN A 178 5.44 5.58 3.90
CA GLN A 178 4.93 4.35 3.32
C GLN A 178 4.84 4.41 1.79
N VAL A 179 4.93 5.60 1.20
CA VAL A 179 4.86 5.78 -0.25
C VAL A 179 6.22 5.49 -0.90
N VAL A 180 6.23 4.57 -1.86
CA VAL A 180 7.38 4.24 -2.71
C VAL A 180 7.05 4.47 -4.17
N LEU A 181 8.06 4.73 -4.99
CA LEU A 181 7.84 5.02 -6.40
C LEU A 181 7.31 3.79 -7.17
N GLY A 182 8.03 2.67 -7.11
CA GLY A 182 7.78 1.51 -7.98
C GLY A 182 7.52 0.19 -7.26
N VAL A 183 6.97 -0.76 -8.01
CA VAL A 183 6.65 -2.12 -7.54
C VAL A 183 7.87 -2.87 -6.99
N PRO A 184 9.07 -2.84 -7.60
CA PRO A 184 10.23 -3.54 -7.05
C PRO A 184 10.56 -3.13 -5.60
N LYS A 185 10.43 -1.84 -5.29
CA LYS A 185 10.62 -1.32 -3.92
C LYS A 185 9.52 -1.79 -2.97
N GLY A 186 8.27 -1.81 -3.43
CA GLY A 186 7.15 -2.35 -2.66
C GLY A 186 7.35 -3.82 -2.31
N ILE A 187 7.70 -4.65 -3.30
CA ILE A 187 8.05 -6.06 -3.09
C ILE A 187 9.25 -6.22 -2.15
N ALA A 188 10.25 -5.35 -2.26
CA ALA A 188 11.41 -5.37 -1.36
C ALA A 188 11.00 -5.13 0.10
N ARG A 189 10.05 -4.23 0.37
CA ARG A 189 9.50 -4.02 1.72
C ARG A 189 8.71 -5.23 2.22
N MET A 190 7.93 -5.88 1.37
CA MET A 190 7.17 -7.09 1.74
C MET A 190 8.06 -8.27 2.17
N ASN A 191 9.33 -8.31 1.73
CA ASN A 191 10.27 -9.34 2.16
C ASN A 191 10.64 -9.27 3.66
N GLU A 192 10.21 -8.24 4.39
CA GLU A 192 10.33 -8.21 5.86
C GLU A 192 9.58 -9.37 6.54
N ASP A 193 8.46 -9.81 5.93
CA ASP A 193 7.72 -11.00 6.34
C ASP A 193 7.19 -11.75 5.10
N PRO A 194 7.99 -12.68 4.55
CA PRO A 194 7.59 -13.49 3.41
C PRO A 194 6.43 -14.46 3.69
N THR A 195 6.06 -14.66 4.96
CA THR A 195 5.02 -15.59 5.38
C THR A 195 3.68 -14.92 5.65
N ALA A 196 3.66 -13.58 5.73
CA ALA A 196 2.45 -12.83 5.92
C ALA A 196 1.47 -12.99 4.74
N ALA A 197 0.18 -12.86 5.04
CA ALA A 197 -0.83 -12.65 4.01
C ALA A 197 -0.72 -11.21 3.50
N TRP A 198 -0.50 -11.05 2.20
CA TRP A 198 -0.39 -9.74 1.56
C TRP A 198 -1.59 -9.49 0.64
N THR A 199 -2.18 -8.30 0.74
CA THR A 199 -3.26 -7.84 -0.16
C THR A 199 -2.80 -6.58 -0.88
N MET A 200 -2.82 -6.59 -2.20
CA MET A 200 -2.45 -5.44 -3.04
C MET A 200 -3.71 -4.92 -3.75
N ILE A 201 -4.06 -3.67 -3.51
CA ILE A 201 -5.28 -3.01 -3.99
C ILE A 201 -4.88 -1.89 -4.95
N SER A 202 -5.10 -2.06 -6.25
CA SER A 202 -4.77 -1.06 -7.28
C SER A 202 -6.05 -0.40 -7.80
N GLY A 203 -6.69 0.39 -6.94
CA GLY A 203 -7.99 1.01 -7.18
C GLY A 203 -9.18 0.24 -6.59
N PRO A 204 -10.40 0.82 -6.64
CA PRO A 204 -11.65 0.17 -6.24
C PRO A 204 -11.93 -1.09 -7.06
N SER A 205 -12.70 -2.01 -6.48
CA SER A 205 -13.02 -3.27 -7.16
C SER A 205 -13.85 -3.03 -8.43
N ALA A 206 -13.26 -3.37 -9.57
CA ALA A 206 -13.94 -3.42 -10.85
C ALA A 206 -13.48 -4.63 -11.65
N THR A 207 -14.44 -5.39 -12.19
CA THR A 207 -14.18 -6.36 -13.24
C THR A 207 -14.74 -5.88 -14.55
N SER A 208 -14.02 -6.12 -15.63
CA SER A 208 -14.61 -6.07 -16.96
C SER A 208 -15.08 -7.49 -17.28
N ASP A 209 -16.37 -7.67 -17.55
CA ASP A 209 -16.84 -8.91 -18.14
C ASP A 209 -16.18 -9.09 -19.52
N ILE A 210 -16.18 -10.31 -20.07
CA ILE A 210 -15.62 -10.63 -21.39
C ILE A 210 -16.24 -9.79 -22.52
N GLU A 211 -17.39 -9.17 -22.24
CA GLU A 211 -18.12 -8.25 -23.10
C GLU A 211 -17.74 -6.77 -22.91
N LEU A 212 -16.66 -6.48 -22.17
CA LEU A 212 -16.16 -5.13 -21.84
C LEU A 212 -17.12 -4.26 -21.02
N SER A 213 -18.12 -4.87 -20.38
CA SER A 213 -18.97 -4.19 -19.40
C SER A 213 -18.26 -4.15 -18.05
N ARG A 214 -18.02 -2.95 -17.52
CA ARG A 214 -17.42 -2.76 -16.18
C ARG A 214 -18.49 -3.02 -15.12
N VAL A 215 -18.29 -4.06 -14.31
CA VAL A 215 -19.09 -4.34 -13.12
C VAL A 215 -18.27 -3.97 -11.89
N GLU A 216 -18.79 -3.08 -11.07
CA GLU A 216 -18.14 -2.61 -9.84
C GLU A 216 -18.56 -3.48 -8.64
N GLY A 217 -17.61 -3.84 -7.78
CA GLY A 217 -17.91 -4.45 -6.47
C GLY A 217 -18.09 -5.97 -6.41
N VAL A 218 -17.74 -6.71 -7.46
CA VAL A 218 -17.87 -8.19 -7.44
C VAL A 218 -16.74 -8.85 -6.62
N HIS A 219 -15.60 -8.17 -6.46
CA HIS A 219 -14.37 -8.76 -5.88
C HIS A 219 -13.74 -7.91 -4.78
N GLY A 220 -14.49 -6.99 -4.16
CA GLY A 220 -14.01 -6.11 -3.11
C GLY A 220 -14.79 -4.80 -2.99
N PRO A 221 -14.36 -3.87 -2.12
CA PRO A 221 -15.03 -2.60 -1.88
C PRO A 221 -15.20 -1.77 -3.16
N ARG A 222 -16.40 -1.24 -3.40
CA ARG A 222 -16.65 -0.29 -4.50
C ARG A 222 -16.14 1.12 -4.19
N ARG A 223 -16.02 1.46 -2.91
CA ARG A 223 -15.53 2.77 -2.47
C ARG A 223 -14.21 2.61 -1.75
N LEU A 224 -13.16 3.21 -2.31
CA LEU A 224 -11.85 3.31 -1.70
C LEU A 224 -11.57 4.76 -1.35
N GLU A 225 -11.40 5.04 -0.06
CA GLU A 225 -11.05 6.35 0.49
C GLU A 225 -9.63 6.25 1.05
N VAL A 226 -8.69 7.04 0.52
CA VAL A 226 -7.30 7.03 0.95
C VAL A 226 -7.02 8.31 1.74
N VAL A 227 -6.68 8.17 3.01
CA VAL A 227 -6.27 9.29 3.87
C VAL A 227 -4.75 9.34 3.87
N LEU A 228 -4.18 10.23 3.06
CA LEU A 228 -2.75 10.43 2.92
C LEU A 228 -2.25 11.45 3.96
N VAL A 229 -1.45 10.98 4.92
CA VAL A 229 -0.86 11.80 5.97
C VAL A 229 0.48 12.33 5.49
N GLU A 230 0.53 13.63 5.26
CA GLU A 230 1.73 14.36 4.86
C GLU A 230 2.42 15.00 6.07
N PRO A 231 3.73 15.31 5.97
CA PRO A 231 4.42 16.08 7.00
C PRO A 231 3.70 17.40 7.27
N GLU A 232 3.74 17.86 8.52
CA GLU A 232 3.21 19.19 8.85
C GLU A 232 3.89 20.25 7.97
N PRO A 233 3.14 21.22 7.42
CA PRO A 233 3.73 22.31 6.68
C PRO A 233 4.72 23.04 7.59
N GLU A 234 5.96 23.20 7.11
CA GLU A 234 6.98 23.92 7.85
C GLU A 234 6.46 25.35 8.10
N ALA A 235 6.36 25.75 9.37
CA ALA A 235 5.87 27.07 9.73
C ALA A 235 6.70 28.12 8.98
N PRO A 236 6.08 29.17 8.41
CA PRO A 236 6.83 30.19 7.70
C PRO A 236 7.90 30.73 8.64
N ALA A 237 9.16 30.66 8.21
CA ALA A 237 10.29 31.19 8.94
C ALA A 237 9.94 32.63 9.34
N ALA A 238 9.90 32.90 10.64
CA ALA A 238 9.58 34.22 11.16
C ALA A 238 10.50 35.24 10.46
N GLU A 239 9.92 36.06 9.58
CA GLU A 239 10.64 37.16 8.95
C GLU A 239 11.21 38.03 10.09
N GLY A 240 12.51 38.27 10.00
CA GLY A 240 13.31 38.83 11.08
C GLY A 240 12.66 40.06 11.69
N SER A 241 12.50 40.00 13.02
CA SER A 241 12.29 41.15 13.89
C SER A 241 13.25 42.28 13.47
N ALA A 242 12.73 43.28 12.76
CA ALA A 242 13.44 44.52 12.51
C ALA A 242 13.85 45.10 13.86
N ALA A 243 15.16 45.25 14.06
CA ALA A 243 15.70 45.94 15.20
C ALA A 243 15.22 47.40 15.17
N GLU A 244 14.38 47.79 16.12
CA GLU A 244 14.23 49.19 16.53
C GLU A 244 15.55 49.64 17.16
N GLU A 245 16.37 50.34 16.37
CA GLU A 245 17.51 51.09 16.87
C GLU A 245 16.96 52.35 17.56
N SER A 246 16.90 52.27 18.88
CA SER A 246 16.53 53.35 19.79
C SER A 246 17.56 54.49 19.71
N ALA A 247 17.10 55.68 19.32
CA ALA A 247 17.85 56.91 19.47
C ALA A 247 17.95 57.29 20.97
N ASP A 248 19.11 57.05 21.58
CA ASP A 248 19.45 57.55 22.91
C ASP A 248 19.88 59.01 22.82
N GLY A 249 18.94 59.91 23.12
CA GLY A 249 19.20 61.31 23.40
C GLY A 249 19.53 61.50 24.87
N SER A 250 20.82 61.52 25.19
CA SER A 250 21.31 61.92 26.52
C SER A 250 22.01 63.29 26.41
N SER A 251 21.28 64.34 26.80
CA SER A 251 21.80 65.69 27.03
C SER A 251 21.65 66.05 28.50
N GLU A 252 22.76 66.16 29.22
CA GLU A 252 22.97 66.94 30.45
C GLU A 252 24.45 66.71 30.83
N THR A 253 25.32 67.70 31.05
CA THR A 253 25.22 68.67 32.14
C THR A 253 26.20 69.84 31.93
N SER A 254 25.74 70.98 32.40
CA SER A 254 26.31 72.32 32.51
C SER A 254 27.65 72.48 33.27
N ALA A 255 28.31 73.62 32.96
CA ALA A 255 29.23 74.44 33.75
C ALA A 255 30.66 73.93 34.04
N ALA A 256 31.72 74.73 34.18
CA ALA A 256 32.14 76.07 33.79
C ALA A 256 33.49 76.30 34.51
N VAL A 257 34.50 76.84 33.82
CA VAL A 257 35.55 77.78 34.32
C VAL A 257 36.53 77.18 35.38
N THR A 258 37.87 77.17 35.19
CA THR A 258 38.80 78.32 35.19
C THR A 258 40.24 77.85 34.90
N ALA A 259 41.03 78.78 34.35
CA ALA A 259 42.50 78.86 34.24
C ALA A 259 43.18 78.14 33.07
#